data_AF-A0A855K8K6-F1
#
_entry.id   AF-A0A855K8K6-F1
#
_cell.length_a   1.000
_cell.length_b   1.000
_cell.length_c   1.000
_cell.angle_alpha   90.00
_cell.angle_beta   90.00
_cell.angle_gamma   90.00
#
_symmetry.space_group_name_H-M   'P 1'
#
loop_
_entity.id
_entity.type
_entity.pdbx_description
1 polymer ?
#
loop_
_entity_poly.entity_id
_entity_poly.type
_entity_poly.pdbx_seq_one_letter_code
_entity_poly.pdbx_strand_id
1 'polypeptide(L)'
;LLSFALDRAKSDLQVETQLIKLSDLKLQNCEGFYSKAAQACTWPCSITQMDAEDQMEQVYEAIVHWADVILLATPIRWGAASSLYFRMAERLN
;
A
#
# COMPACT_ATOMS: atom_id res chain seq x y z
N LEU A 1 -1.38 -13.00 -12.63
CA LEU A 1 -1.71 -11.95 -13.61
C LEU A 1 -0.87 -10.68 -13.37
N LEU A 2 -0.92 -10.07 -12.17
CA LEU A 2 -0.12 -8.87 -11.88
C LEU A 2 1.39 -9.08 -12.09
N SER A 3 1.96 -10.19 -11.61
CA SER A 3 3.39 -10.51 -11.81
C SER A 3 3.77 -10.52 -13.28
N PHE A 4 2.95 -11.16 -14.13
CA PHE A 4 3.17 -11.21 -15.58
C PHE A 4 3.15 -9.81 -16.22
N ALA A 5 2.25 -8.93 -15.77
CA ALA A 5 2.22 -7.55 -16.26
C ALA A 5 3.49 -6.76 -15.86
N LEU A 6 3.98 -6.96 -14.64
CA LEU A 6 5.24 -6.35 -14.19
C LEU A 6 6.45 -6.91 -14.96
N ASP A 7 6.52 -8.22 -15.16
CA ASP A 7 7.60 -8.86 -15.93
C ASP A 7 7.65 -8.32 -17.36
N ARG A 8 6.48 -8.10 -17.98
CA ARG A 8 6.38 -7.52 -19.33
C ARG A 8 6.79 -6.05 -19.35
N ALA A 9 6.38 -5.25 -18.36
CA ALA A 9 6.81 -3.86 -18.24
C ALA A 9 8.34 -3.77 -18.10
N LYS A 10 8.91 -4.63 -17.26
CA LYS A 10 10.38 -4.72 -17.09
C LYS A 10 11.08 -5.12 -18.38
N SER A 11 10.56 -6.08 -19.16
CA SER A 11 11.21 -6.53 -20.39
C SER A 11 11.10 -5.54 -21.55
N ASP A 12 9.91 -4.98 -21.76
CA ASP A 12 9.60 -4.22 -22.97
C ASP A 12 9.89 -2.73 -22.81
N LEU A 13 9.61 -2.20 -21.63
CA LEU A 13 9.77 -0.78 -21.32
C LEU A 13 11.07 -0.50 -20.56
N GLN A 14 11.77 -1.56 -20.13
CA GLN A 14 13.04 -1.46 -19.40
C GLN A 14 12.93 -0.62 -18.13
N VAL A 15 11.78 -0.66 -17.47
CA VAL A 15 11.52 0.06 -16.21
C VAL A 15 11.77 -0.84 -15.00
N GLU A 16 12.08 -0.22 -13.87
CA GLU A 16 12.13 -0.93 -12.60
C GLU A 16 10.71 -1.32 -12.15
N THR A 17 10.60 -2.49 -11.53
CA THR A 17 9.31 -3.03 -11.08
C THR A 17 9.48 -3.65 -9.70
N GLN A 18 8.55 -3.33 -8.80
CA GLN A 18 8.45 -3.93 -7.47
C GLN A 18 7.08 -4.56 -7.30
N LEU A 19 7.02 -5.73 -6.66
CA LEU A 19 5.76 -6.41 -6.31
C LEU A 19 5.62 -6.46 -4.79
N ILE A 20 4.60 -5.79 -4.26
CA ILE A 20 4.19 -5.89 -2.86
C ILE A 20 2.89 -6.68 -2.78
N LYS A 21 2.88 -7.74 -1.97
CA LYS A 21 1.68 -8.52 -1.71
C LYS A 21 1.14 -8.16 -0.33
N LEU A 22 -0.03 -7.53 -0.29
CA LEU A 22 -0.68 -7.17 0.98
C LEU A 22 -1.01 -8.38 1.86
N SER A 23 -1.08 -9.59 1.29
CA SER A 23 -1.28 -10.85 2.03
C SER A 23 -0.08 -11.25 2.89
N ASP A 24 1.11 -10.75 2.55
CA ASP A 24 2.37 -11.13 3.16
C ASP A 24 2.77 -10.11 4.24
N LEU A 25 1.97 -9.07 4.43
CA LEU A 25 2.19 -7.98 5.37
C LEU A 25 1.19 -8.02 6.52
N LYS A 26 1.67 -7.69 7.73
CA LYS A 26 0.82 -7.41 8.89
C LYS A 26 0.39 -5.95 8.86
N LEU A 27 -0.89 -5.72 8.56
CA LEU A 27 -1.45 -4.36 8.45
C LEU A 27 -2.47 -4.13 9.56
N GLN A 28 -2.25 -3.20 10.48
CA GLN A 28 -3.28 -2.80 11.42
C GLN A 28 -4.40 -2.02 10.72
N ASN A 29 -5.61 -2.09 11.28
CA ASN A 29 -6.76 -1.33 10.79
C ASN A 29 -6.58 0.17 11.06
N CYS A 30 -7.19 1.02 10.22
CA CYS A 30 -7.25 2.44 10.51
C CYS A 30 -8.15 2.69 11.73
N GLU A 31 -7.67 3.45 12.71
CA GLU A 31 -8.45 3.86 13.90
C GLU A 31 -9.08 5.25 13.74
N GLY A 32 -9.04 5.83 12.53
CA GLY A 32 -9.58 7.16 12.26
C GLY A 32 -8.66 8.30 12.67
N PHE A 33 -7.36 8.04 12.84
CA PHE A 33 -6.37 9.11 12.99
C PHE A 33 -6.30 9.92 11.69
N TYR A 34 -6.83 11.13 11.73
CA TYR A 34 -6.78 12.08 10.63
C TYR A 34 -6.31 13.44 11.14
N SER A 35 -5.28 13.96 10.49
CA SER A 35 -4.69 15.24 10.83
C SER A 35 -5.51 16.37 10.24
N LYS A 36 -6.06 17.25 11.09
CA LYS A 36 -6.78 18.45 10.62
C LYS A 36 -5.86 19.53 10.04
N ALA A 37 -4.55 19.45 10.30
CA ALA A 37 -3.54 20.36 9.78
C ALA A 37 -2.37 19.56 9.23
N ALA A 38 -1.80 19.97 8.10
CA ALA A 38 -0.73 19.23 7.43
C ALA A 38 0.51 19.01 8.32
N GLN A 39 0.85 20.00 9.15
CA GLN A 39 1.96 19.92 10.11
C GLN A 39 1.75 18.90 11.24
N ALA A 40 0.52 18.42 11.44
CA ALA A 40 0.20 17.40 12.43
C ALA A 40 0.27 15.98 11.86
N CYS A 41 0.45 15.82 10.54
CA CYS A 41 0.69 14.51 9.94
C CYS A 41 2.02 13.95 10.41
N THR A 42 2.00 12.71 10.90
CA THR A 42 3.21 11.97 11.26
C THR A 42 3.56 10.96 10.17
N TRP A 43 4.86 10.77 9.96
CA TRP A 43 5.41 9.74 9.08
C TRP A 43 6.30 8.77 9.88
N PRO A 44 6.13 7.44 9.70
CA PRO A 44 4.92 6.80 9.17
C PRO A 44 3.69 7.13 10.06
N CYS A 45 2.48 6.78 9.60
CA CYS A 45 1.23 6.98 10.33
C CYS A 45 1.36 6.55 11.82
N SER A 46 0.70 7.28 12.74
CA SER A 46 0.78 7.03 14.19
C SER A 46 0.50 5.57 14.58
N ILE A 47 -0.35 4.87 13.84
CA ILE A 47 -0.62 3.43 14.04
C ILE A 47 0.65 2.59 13.88
N THR A 48 1.45 2.87 12.85
CA THR A 48 2.74 2.20 12.61
C THR A 48 3.78 2.59 13.66
N GLN A 49 3.75 3.83 14.14
CA GLN A 49 4.62 4.27 15.23
C GLN A 49 4.29 3.57 16.57
N MET A 50 3.02 3.24 16.79
CA MET A 50 2.53 2.58 18.00
C MET A 50 2.71 1.06 18.00
N ASP A 51 2.66 0.42 16.83
CA ASP A 51 2.87 -1.03 16.66
C ASP A 51 4.04 -1.30 15.73
N ALA A 52 5.18 -1.70 16.30
CA ALA A 52 6.40 -2.02 15.55
C ALA A 52 6.27 -3.26 14.65
N GLU A 53 5.24 -4.08 14.81
CA GLU A 53 4.94 -5.19 13.90
C GLU A 53 4.04 -4.79 12.73
N ASP A 54 3.50 -3.58 12.72
CA ASP A 54 2.73 -3.05 11.59
C ASP A 54 3.67 -2.73 10.42
N GLN A 55 3.35 -3.26 9.23
CA GLN A 55 4.22 -3.20 8.06
C GLN A 55 3.70 -2.25 6.98
N MET A 56 2.80 -1.32 7.33
CA MET A 56 2.30 -0.32 6.37
C MET A 56 3.37 0.63 5.85
N GLU A 57 4.46 0.86 6.60
CA GLU A 57 5.58 1.70 6.15
C GLU A 57 6.12 1.25 4.79
N GLN A 58 6.22 -0.05 4.53
CA GLN A 58 6.68 -0.58 3.24
C GLN A 58 5.78 -0.15 2.07
N VAL A 59 4.47 -0.06 2.32
CA VAL A 59 3.50 0.39 1.33
C VAL A 59 3.61 1.91 1.13
N TYR A 60 3.76 2.66 2.22
CA TYR A 60 3.94 4.11 2.15
C TYR A 60 5.20 4.51 1.39
N GLU A 61 6.35 3.92 1.73
CA GLU A 61 7.63 4.15 1.05
C GLU A 61 7.52 3.83 -0.44
N ALA A 62 6.90 2.69 -0.79
CA ALA A 62 6.73 2.29 -2.17
C ALA A 62 5.82 3.25 -2.97
N ILE A 63 4.71 3.71 -2.37
CA ILE A 63 3.73 4.58 -3.04
C ILE A 63 4.23 6.03 -3.15
N VAL A 64 4.85 6.56 -2.09
CA VAL A 64 5.19 7.99 -2.00
C VAL A 64 6.58 8.30 -2.54
N HIS A 65 7.54 7.40 -2.32
CA HIS A 65 8.96 7.68 -2.59
C HIS A 65 9.53 6.88 -3.76
N TRP A 66 8.98 5.70 -4.05
CA TRP A 66 9.53 4.83 -5.09
C TRP A 66 8.75 4.84 -6.40
N ALA A 67 7.41 4.81 -6.37
CA ALA A 67 6.61 4.55 -7.55
C ALA A 67 6.21 5.83 -8.33
N ASP A 68 6.50 5.85 -9.63
CA ASP A 68 5.86 6.77 -10.58
C ASP A 68 4.50 6.23 -11.07
N VAL A 69 4.36 4.91 -11.15
CA VAL A 69 3.16 4.21 -11.65
C VAL A 69 2.78 3.09 -10.68
N ILE A 70 1.51 3.08 -10.27
CA ILE A 70 0.98 2.09 -9.34
C ILE A 70 -0.03 1.19 -10.06
N LEU A 71 0.22 -0.12 -10.02
CA LEU A 71 -0.70 -1.14 -10.49
C LEU A 71 -1.29 -1.89 -9.29
N LEU A 72 -2.61 -1.83 -9.14
CA LEU A 72 -3.33 -2.51 -8.07
C LEU A 72 -4.10 -3.71 -8.63
N ALA A 73 -3.91 -4.89 -8.03
CA ALA A 73 -4.69 -6.08 -8.33
C ALA A 73 -5.41 -6.58 -7.08
N THR A 74 -6.72 -6.73 -7.17
CA THR A 74 -7.56 -7.21 -6.09
C THR A 74 -8.56 -8.23 -6.62
N PRO A 75 -8.74 -9.38 -5.97
CA PRO A 75 -9.80 -10.30 -6.35
C PRO A 75 -11.16 -9.66 -6.06
N ILE A 76 -12.15 -9.97 -6.91
CA ILE A 76 -13.55 -9.64 -6.63
C ILE A 76 -14.06 -10.64 -5.59
N ARG A 77 -14.44 -10.14 -4.41
CA ARG A 77 -15.10 -10.89 -3.35
C ARG A 77 -16.46 -10.28 -3.09
N TRP A 78 -17.53 -11.02 -3.42
CA TRP A 78 -18.92 -10.57 -3.25
C TRP A 78 -19.24 -9.22 -3.91
N GLY A 79 -18.71 -9.00 -5.12
CA GLY A 79 -18.92 -7.76 -5.88
C GLY A 79 -18.06 -6.58 -5.41
N ALA A 80 -17.15 -6.77 -4.45
CA ALA A 80 -16.24 -5.75 -3.95
C ALA A 80 -14.76 -6.18 -4.05
N ALA A 81 -13.85 -5.24 -3.81
CA ALA A 81 -12.43 -5.54 -3.64
C ALA A 81 -12.17 -6.38 -2.36
N SER A 82 -11.00 -7.00 -2.28
CA SER A 82 -10.51 -7.65 -1.06
C SER A 82 -10.52 -6.71 0.16
N SER A 83 -10.85 -7.23 1.34
CA SER A 83 -10.75 -6.49 2.61
C SER A 83 -9.34 -5.98 2.89
N LEU A 84 -8.30 -6.65 2.38
CA LEU A 84 -6.91 -6.18 2.48
C LEU A 84 -6.69 -4.86 1.73
N TYR A 85 -7.38 -4.67 0.59
CA TYR A 85 -7.31 -3.41 -0.12
C TYR A 85 -7.91 -2.28 0.71
N PHE A 86 -9.08 -2.50 1.32
CA PHE A 86 -9.71 -1.49 2.17
C PHE A 86 -8.87 -1.18 3.42
N ARG A 87 -8.34 -2.20 4.11
CA ARG A 87 -7.43 -2.01 5.27
C ARG A 87 -6.21 -1.16 4.93
N MET A 88 -5.66 -1.32 3.72
CA MET A 88 -4.55 -0.50 3.24
C MET A 88 -5.02 0.92 2.87
N ALA A 89 -6.06 1.02 2.03
CA ALA A 89 -6.53 2.28 1.46
C ALA A 89 -7.05 3.27 2.53
N GLU A 90 -7.70 2.77 3.58
CA GLU A 90 -8.17 3.59 4.71
C GLU A 90 -7.04 4.29 5.47
N ARG A 91 -5.79 3.84 5.29
CA ARG A 91 -4.61 4.43 5.93
C ARG A 91 -3.80 5.35 5.01
N LEU A 92 -4.28 5.63 3.79
CA LEU A 92 -3.67 6.57 2.84
C LEU A 92 -4.26 7.99 2.93
N ASN A 93 -4.92 8.34 4.05
CA ASN A 93 -5.58 9.63 4.26
C ASN A 93 -4.66 10.72 4.81
#